data_AF-A0A0Q7H6Q0-F1
#
_entry.id   AF-A0A0Q7H6Q0-F1
#
_cell.length_a   1.000
_cell.length_b   1.000
_cell.length_c   1.000
_cell.angle_alpha   90.00
_cell.angle_beta   90.00
_cell.angle_gamma   90.00
#
_symmetry.space_group_name_H-M   'P 1'
#
loop_
_entity.id
_entity.type
_entity.pdbx_description
1 polymer ?
#
loop_
_entity_poly.entity_id
_entity_poly.type
_entity_poly.pdbx_seq_one_letter_code
_entity_poly.pdbx_strand_id
1 'polypeptide(L)'
;MSSFPSLPASWTRTLAGALLLAASLQVLAAAPENSSAQALRATYQRMSDKLDHSSFGRPVQLDSMETPDGLQGDVYAVVEHPLSAISATLKGSAHWCGVLTLHINNRRCRTASGPQGGEMLTLYVVRRYDKPIDQAFELPFVYRLASATPEYMSVELTAESGPLGTSNYRVTLQAVALDERKSFLHFSYSYDHNAMVRLGTMAYLATFGSDKVGFTVVGKTPEGQPEYIQGLRGLVERNAMRYFLTLDAYLAAPGPDQAERRQRRWFAAVEQYPRQLHEVDLDTYLALKREDRQRDGAAR
;
A
#
# COMPACT_ATOMS: atom_id res chain seq x y z
N MET A 1 24.35 -50.37 -83.14
CA MET A 1 24.00 -51.62 -82.44
C MET A 1 24.73 -51.62 -81.11
N SER A 2 24.11 -52.22 -80.09
CA SER A 2 24.55 -52.33 -78.69
C SER A 2 24.01 -51.23 -77.77
N SER A 3 22.88 -51.57 -77.17
CA SER A 3 22.20 -50.94 -76.04
C SER A 3 23.00 -51.06 -74.73
N PHE A 4 22.76 -50.17 -73.76
CA PHE A 4 22.35 -50.45 -72.36
C PHE A 4 22.28 -49.13 -71.54
N PRO A 5 21.54 -49.07 -70.41
CA PRO A 5 20.43 -48.13 -70.26
C PRO A 5 20.53 -47.14 -69.08
N SER A 6 19.53 -46.27 -69.06
CA SER A 6 19.11 -45.21 -68.15
C SER A 6 19.09 -45.48 -66.65
N LEU A 7 19.27 -44.40 -65.85
CA LEU A 7 18.39 -44.06 -64.73
C LEU A 7 18.09 -42.54 -64.69
N PRO A 8 16.91 -42.11 -64.21
CA PRO A 8 16.37 -40.77 -64.42
C PRO A 8 16.56 -39.86 -63.20
N ALA A 9 16.75 -38.56 -63.43
CA ALA A 9 16.57 -37.52 -62.40
C ALA A 9 15.34 -36.68 -62.77
N SER A 10 14.25 -36.93 -62.04
CA SER A 10 12.99 -36.19 -62.02
C SER A 10 13.21 -34.74 -61.59
N TRP A 11 12.82 -33.78 -62.43
CA TRP A 11 11.62 -32.92 -62.26
C TRP A 11 11.73 -31.87 -61.12
N THR A 12 11.83 -30.58 -61.51
CA THR A 12 10.84 -29.48 -61.29
C THR A 12 10.48 -29.16 -59.84
N ARG A 13 10.20 -27.95 -59.36
CA ARG A 13 10.11 -26.56 -59.83
C ARG A 13 9.77 -25.75 -58.55
N THR A 14 10.08 -24.46 -58.56
CA THR A 14 9.31 -23.33 -57.95
C THR A 14 9.05 -23.28 -56.43
N LEU A 15 9.46 -22.14 -55.82
CA LEU A 15 8.67 -21.14 -55.04
C LEU A 15 9.62 -20.45 -54.03
N ALA A 16 10.18 -19.26 -54.29
CA ALA A 16 9.55 -17.93 -54.24
C ALA A 16 8.86 -17.59 -52.91
N GLY A 17 9.46 -16.67 -52.14
CA GLY A 17 8.77 -15.77 -51.22
C GLY A 17 8.65 -16.21 -49.77
N ALA A 18 9.64 -15.88 -48.94
CA ALA A 18 9.46 -15.74 -47.50
C ALA A 18 10.03 -14.38 -47.06
N LEU A 19 9.22 -13.34 -47.26
CA LEU A 19 9.43 -12.01 -46.72
C LEU A 19 9.13 -12.02 -45.21
N LEU A 20 10.14 -11.59 -44.48
CA LEU A 20 10.22 -11.31 -43.04
C LEU A 20 8.91 -10.79 -42.41
N LEU A 21 8.27 -11.64 -41.60
CA LEU A 21 7.34 -11.24 -40.54
C LEU A 21 8.07 -11.39 -39.19
N ALA A 22 8.87 -10.38 -38.84
CA ALA A 22 9.31 -10.18 -37.46
C ALA A 22 8.19 -9.44 -36.71
N ALA A 23 7.24 -10.20 -36.18
CA ALA A 23 6.21 -9.67 -35.30
C ALA A 23 6.86 -9.28 -33.96
N SER A 24 6.70 -8.01 -33.60
CA SER A 24 7.07 -7.40 -32.34
C SER A 24 6.31 -8.04 -31.17
N LEU A 25 6.90 -9.06 -30.56
CA LEU A 25 6.54 -9.50 -29.21
C LEU A 25 7.03 -8.42 -28.24
N GLN A 26 6.16 -7.45 -27.92
CA GLN A 26 6.33 -6.64 -26.72
C GLN A 26 6.05 -7.51 -25.51
N VAL A 27 7.09 -8.21 -25.05
CA VAL A 27 7.13 -8.75 -23.69
C VAL A 27 7.13 -7.55 -22.76
N LEU A 28 6.13 -7.44 -21.86
CA LEU A 28 6.23 -6.59 -20.68
C LEU A 28 7.37 -7.14 -19.81
N ALA A 29 8.60 -6.73 -20.13
CA ALA A 29 9.74 -7.01 -19.27
C ALA A 29 9.55 -6.20 -17.99
N ALA A 30 9.54 -6.88 -16.85
CA ALA A 30 9.70 -6.20 -15.56
C ALA A 30 10.95 -5.33 -15.64
N ALA A 31 10.81 -4.04 -15.33
CA ALA A 31 11.94 -3.12 -15.33
C ALA A 31 13.04 -3.69 -14.41
N PRO A 32 14.32 -3.68 -14.83
CA PRO A 32 15.40 -4.26 -14.03
C PRO A 32 15.40 -3.64 -12.63
N GLU A 33 15.68 -4.42 -11.57
CA GLU A 33 15.59 -3.92 -10.18
C GLU A 33 16.40 -2.63 -9.95
N ASN A 34 17.55 -2.49 -10.63
CA ASN A 34 18.36 -1.28 -10.62
C ASN A 34 17.61 -0.04 -11.13
N SER A 35 16.72 -0.16 -12.12
CA SER A 35 15.93 0.98 -12.60
C SER A 35 14.84 1.40 -11.61
N SER A 36 14.24 0.44 -10.88
CA SER A 36 13.25 0.74 -9.84
C SER A 36 13.88 1.46 -8.64
N ALA A 37 15.05 1.00 -8.20
CA ALA A 37 15.82 1.66 -7.15
C ALA A 37 16.23 3.09 -7.55
N GLN A 38 16.73 3.26 -8.78
CA GLN A 38 17.10 4.58 -9.32
C GLN A 38 15.89 5.51 -9.43
N ALA A 39 14.73 5.02 -9.89
CA ALA A 39 13.51 5.81 -9.98
C ALA A 39 13.02 6.30 -8.60
N LEU A 40 13.12 5.45 -7.56
CA LEU A 40 12.75 5.86 -6.21
C LEU A 40 13.74 6.88 -5.63
N ARG A 41 15.05 6.73 -5.88
CA ARG A 41 16.07 7.74 -5.51
C ARG A 41 15.86 9.07 -6.24
N ALA A 42 15.51 9.05 -7.52
CA ALA A 42 15.16 10.27 -8.26
C ALA A 42 13.90 10.93 -7.69
N THR A 43 12.95 10.14 -7.19
CA THR A 43 11.77 10.66 -6.49
C THR A 43 12.15 11.33 -5.17
N TYR A 44 13.03 10.72 -4.37
CA TYR A 44 13.60 11.33 -3.17
C TYR A 44 14.25 12.69 -3.48
N GLN A 45 15.10 12.77 -4.51
CA GLN A 45 15.75 14.02 -4.92
C GLN A 45 14.74 15.12 -5.27
N ARG A 46 13.66 14.78 -5.99
CA ARG A 46 12.59 15.74 -6.32
C ARG A 46 11.77 16.19 -5.11
N MET A 47 11.74 15.40 -4.05
CA MET A 47 10.95 15.67 -2.85
C MET A 47 11.77 16.24 -1.69
N SER A 48 13.10 16.33 -1.81
CA SER A 48 13.99 16.74 -0.70
C SER A 48 13.53 18.03 -0.04
N ASP A 49 13.29 19.09 -0.81
CA ASP A 49 12.86 20.38 -0.26
C ASP A 49 11.53 20.29 0.52
N LYS A 50 10.57 19.50 0.02
CA LYS A 50 9.28 19.29 0.70
C LYS A 50 9.45 18.47 1.99
N LEU A 51 10.33 17.48 1.97
CA LEU A 51 10.62 16.64 3.14
C LEU A 51 11.37 17.45 4.21
N ASP A 52 12.31 18.30 3.82
CA ASP A 52 13.09 19.15 4.73
C ASP A 52 12.24 20.25 5.39
N HIS A 53 11.22 20.75 4.68
CA HIS A 53 10.29 21.77 5.18
C HIS A 53 8.91 21.19 5.53
N SER A 54 8.86 19.91 5.90
CA SER A 54 7.62 19.22 6.20
C SER A 54 6.87 19.85 7.37
N SER A 55 5.56 20.07 7.20
CA SER A 55 4.67 20.55 8.25
C SER A 55 4.33 19.49 9.31
N PHE A 56 4.77 18.24 9.11
CA PHE A 56 4.53 17.12 10.02
C PHE A 56 5.55 17.05 11.17
N GLY A 57 6.55 17.94 11.21
CA GLY A 57 7.61 17.92 12.23
C GLY A 57 8.59 16.74 12.09
N ARG A 58 8.53 16.05 10.95
CA ARG A 58 9.39 14.94 10.54
C ARG A 58 9.43 14.90 9.01
N PRO A 59 10.47 14.32 8.38
CA PRO A 59 10.63 14.33 6.92
C PRO A 59 9.62 13.39 6.25
N VAL A 60 8.37 13.85 6.16
CA VAL A 60 7.22 13.16 5.61
C VAL A 60 6.48 14.12 4.67
N GLN A 61 6.07 13.62 3.52
CA GLN A 61 5.19 14.29 2.58
C GLN A 61 3.99 13.38 2.31
N LEU A 62 2.79 13.95 2.33
CA LEU A 62 1.55 13.26 2.00
C LEU A 62 0.95 13.91 0.75
N ASP A 63 0.66 13.10 -0.25
CA ASP A 63 -0.05 13.51 -1.46
C ASP A 63 -1.32 12.66 -1.62
N SER A 64 -2.34 13.24 -2.26
CA SER A 64 -3.62 12.56 -2.53
C SER A 64 -4.18 12.99 -3.88
N MET A 65 -4.81 12.05 -4.59
CA MET A 65 -5.45 12.32 -5.88
C MET A 65 -6.74 11.52 -6.07
N GLU A 66 -7.68 12.12 -6.81
CA GLU A 66 -8.77 11.39 -7.46
C GLU A 66 -8.29 10.94 -8.83
N THR A 67 -8.40 9.65 -9.13
CA THR A 67 -8.19 9.09 -10.48
C THR A 67 -9.55 9.03 -11.20
N PRO A 68 -9.61 8.78 -12.52
CA PRO A 68 -10.89 8.66 -13.23
C PRO A 68 -11.84 7.65 -12.58
N ASP A 69 -11.27 6.56 -12.04
CA ASP A 69 -12.02 5.43 -11.52
C ASP A 69 -11.81 5.20 -10.03
N GLY A 70 -11.17 6.11 -9.29
CA GLY A 70 -10.76 5.79 -7.93
C GLY A 70 -10.02 6.88 -7.16
N LEU A 71 -9.31 6.43 -6.13
CA LEU A 71 -8.59 7.28 -5.19
C LEU A 71 -7.20 6.71 -4.90
N GLN A 72 -6.25 7.61 -4.70
CA GLN A 72 -4.88 7.25 -4.31
C GLN A 72 -4.34 8.21 -3.25
N GLY A 73 -3.67 7.64 -2.26
CA GLY A 73 -2.91 8.37 -1.24
C GLY A 73 -1.48 7.85 -1.18
N ASP A 74 -0.53 8.77 -1.22
CA ASP A 74 0.89 8.49 -1.20
C ASP A 74 1.56 9.17 0.00
N VAL A 75 2.38 8.43 0.72
CA VAL A 75 3.23 8.94 1.78
C VAL A 75 4.69 8.68 1.42
N TYR A 76 5.46 9.75 1.35
CA TYR A 76 6.90 9.72 1.16
C TYR A 76 7.56 10.09 2.47
N ALA A 77 8.53 9.30 2.93
CA ALA A 77 9.12 9.52 4.24
C ALA A 77 10.60 9.15 4.29
N VAL A 78 11.40 9.93 5.00
CA VAL A 78 12.71 9.48 5.47
C VAL A 78 12.54 8.89 6.86
N VAL A 79 12.99 7.65 7.04
CA VAL A 79 12.95 6.94 8.32
C VAL A 79 14.35 6.63 8.82
N GLU A 80 14.55 6.69 10.12
CA GLU A 80 15.82 6.36 10.78
C GLU A 80 15.97 4.85 11.01
N HIS A 81 15.74 4.08 9.95
CA HIS A 81 15.97 2.65 9.91
C HIS A 81 16.81 2.27 8.68
N PRO A 82 17.86 1.44 8.82
CA PRO A 82 18.56 0.90 7.67
C PRO A 82 17.63 0.01 6.85
N LEU A 83 17.85 -0.04 5.54
CA LEU A 83 17.02 -0.81 4.62
C LEU A 83 16.98 -2.30 4.99
N SER A 84 18.09 -2.86 5.48
CA SER A 84 18.15 -4.24 5.96
C SER A 84 17.19 -4.51 7.13
N ALA A 85 17.06 -3.57 8.07
CA ALA A 85 16.13 -3.70 9.19
C ALA A 85 14.67 -3.57 8.74
N ILE A 86 14.38 -2.67 7.80
CA ILE A 86 13.06 -2.54 7.19
C ILE A 86 12.69 -3.85 6.48
N SER A 87 13.62 -4.37 5.68
CA SER A 87 13.44 -5.62 4.94
C SER A 87 13.16 -6.81 5.86
N ALA A 88 13.98 -6.98 6.90
CA ALA A 88 13.78 -8.04 7.89
C ALA A 88 12.45 -7.91 8.65
N THR A 89 11.98 -6.69 8.90
CA THR A 89 10.77 -6.44 9.70
C THR A 89 9.47 -6.56 8.89
N LEU A 90 9.51 -6.26 7.59
CA LEU A 90 8.31 -6.15 6.74
C LEU A 90 8.23 -7.21 5.64
N LYS A 91 9.16 -8.17 5.62
CA LYS A 91 9.07 -9.35 4.75
C LYS A 91 8.12 -10.39 5.34
N GLY A 92 7.14 -10.84 4.55
CA GLY A 92 6.17 -11.86 4.90
C GLY A 92 4.81 -11.31 5.34
N SER A 93 3.75 -12.00 4.92
CA SER A 93 2.34 -11.64 5.19
C SER A 93 2.00 -11.54 6.68
N ALA A 94 2.62 -12.35 7.54
CA ALA A 94 2.40 -12.32 8.98
C ALA A 94 2.84 -11.00 9.63
N HIS A 95 3.95 -10.42 9.17
CA HIS A 95 4.41 -9.11 9.64
C HIS A 95 3.44 -8.00 9.22
N TRP A 96 2.93 -8.07 7.99
CA TRP A 96 1.90 -7.15 7.50
C TRP A 96 0.59 -7.26 8.27
N CYS A 97 0.18 -8.46 8.69
CA CYS A 97 -0.94 -8.57 9.63
C CYS A 97 -0.68 -7.81 10.94
N GLY A 98 0.53 -7.90 11.48
CA GLY A 98 0.92 -7.14 12.68
C GLY A 98 0.90 -5.62 12.46
N VAL A 99 1.36 -5.15 11.31
CA VAL A 99 1.29 -3.73 10.91
C VAL A 99 -0.16 -3.27 10.78
N LEU A 100 -0.95 -3.97 9.96
CA LEU A 100 -2.31 -3.55 9.59
C LEU A 100 -3.26 -3.58 10.79
N THR A 101 -3.08 -4.47 11.75
CA THR A 101 -3.95 -4.57 12.93
C THR A 101 -3.69 -3.48 13.99
N LEU A 102 -2.66 -2.65 13.84
CA LEU A 102 -2.48 -1.46 14.70
C LEU A 102 -3.54 -0.40 14.43
N HIS A 103 -4.04 -0.32 13.19
CA HIS A 103 -5.07 0.64 12.78
C HIS A 103 -6.39 0.44 13.54
N ILE A 104 -7.04 1.52 14.01
CA ILE A 104 -8.23 1.41 14.89
C ILE A 104 -9.39 0.61 14.31
N ASN A 105 -9.59 0.65 12.99
CA ASN A 105 -10.73 0.01 12.33
C ASN A 105 -10.41 -1.41 11.88
N ASN A 106 -9.19 -1.89 12.10
CA ASN A 106 -8.76 -3.21 11.67
C ASN A 106 -8.79 -4.13 12.88
N ARG A 107 -9.73 -5.08 12.89
CA ARG A 107 -10.04 -5.92 14.06
C ARG A 107 -9.24 -7.21 14.07
N ARG A 108 -8.91 -7.74 12.90
CA ARG A 108 -8.20 -9.02 12.75
C ARG A 108 -7.46 -9.05 11.41
N CYS A 109 -6.40 -9.85 11.37
CA CYS A 109 -5.76 -10.23 10.13
C CYS A 109 -5.31 -11.69 10.20
N ARG A 110 -5.60 -12.45 9.15
CA ARG A 110 -5.24 -13.88 9.06
C ARG A 110 -4.39 -14.13 7.83
N THR A 111 -3.28 -14.83 8.00
CA THR A 111 -2.46 -15.30 6.88
C THR A 111 -3.02 -16.61 6.34
N ALA A 112 -2.93 -16.80 5.04
CA ALA A 112 -3.26 -18.04 4.36
C ALA A 112 -2.24 -18.32 3.26
N SER A 113 -2.13 -19.59 2.86
CA SER A 113 -1.46 -19.96 1.62
C SER A 113 -2.47 -19.87 0.49
N GLY A 114 -2.17 -19.03 -0.50
CA GLY A 114 -2.90 -18.93 -1.74
C GLY A 114 -2.56 -20.04 -2.74
N PRO A 115 -3.16 -20.00 -3.93
CA PRO A 115 -2.85 -20.92 -5.02
C PRO A 115 -1.35 -20.94 -5.32
N GLN A 116 -0.81 -22.13 -5.64
CA GLN A 116 0.60 -22.34 -5.96
C GLN A 116 1.59 -21.94 -4.84
N GLY A 117 1.11 -21.84 -3.59
CA GLY A 117 1.95 -21.50 -2.44
C GLY A 117 2.24 -20.01 -2.28
N GLY A 118 1.53 -19.13 -3.00
CA GLY A 118 1.61 -17.68 -2.78
C GLY A 118 1.16 -17.31 -1.36
N GLU A 119 1.71 -16.24 -0.78
CA GLU A 119 1.25 -15.76 0.52
C GLU A 119 0.00 -14.87 0.36
N MET A 120 -0.97 -15.04 1.24
CA MET A 120 -2.17 -14.21 1.31
C MET A 120 -2.40 -13.74 2.74
N LEU A 121 -3.08 -12.61 2.88
CA LEU A 121 -3.64 -12.17 4.16
C LEU A 121 -5.07 -11.66 3.98
N THR A 122 -5.96 -11.98 4.90
CA THR A 122 -7.32 -11.43 4.95
C THR A 122 -7.42 -10.45 6.11
N LEU A 123 -7.66 -9.18 5.77
CA LEU A 123 -7.86 -8.11 6.74
C LEU A 123 -9.35 -7.95 7.04
N TYR A 124 -9.70 -7.87 8.32
CA TYR A 124 -11.06 -7.67 8.79
C TYR A 124 -11.23 -6.22 9.23
N VAL A 125 -11.98 -5.44 8.44
CA VAL A 125 -12.12 -3.99 8.59
C VAL A 125 -13.55 -3.63 8.96
N VAL A 126 -13.74 -2.92 10.07
CA VAL A 126 -15.05 -2.38 10.46
C VAL A 126 -15.23 -0.94 9.97
N ARG A 127 -16.49 -0.55 9.72
CA ARG A 127 -16.82 0.82 9.29
C ARG A 127 -16.51 1.88 10.36
N ARG A 128 -16.54 1.48 11.63
CA ARG A 128 -16.27 2.33 12.80
C ARG A 128 -15.72 1.47 13.93
N TYR A 129 -14.84 2.05 14.74
CA TYR A 129 -14.07 1.36 15.78
C TYR A 129 -14.92 0.56 16.79
N ASP A 130 -16.14 0.99 17.06
CA ASP A 130 -17.05 0.42 18.07
C ASP A 130 -17.84 -0.79 17.56
N LYS A 131 -17.68 -1.14 16.27
CA LYS A 131 -18.35 -2.30 15.69
C LYS A 131 -17.57 -3.57 15.99
N PRO A 132 -18.27 -4.66 16.32
CA PRO A 132 -17.63 -5.91 16.61
C PRO A 132 -17.17 -6.60 15.32
N ILE A 133 -16.29 -7.59 15.46
CA ILE A 133 -15.64 -8.26 14.33
C ILE A 133 -16.61 -9.02 13.41
N ASP A 134 -17.76 -9.46 13.91
CA ASP A 134 -18.86 -10.06 13.14
C ASP A 134 -19.49 -9.11 12.11
N GLN A 135 -19.28 -7.81 12.26
CA GLN A 135 -19.68 -6.78 11.30
C GLN A 135 -18.52 -6.28 10.44
N ALA A 136 -17.35 -6.93 10.53
CA ALA A 136 -16.20 -6.57 9.72
C ALA A 136 -16.40 -7.03 8.27
N PHE A 137 -15.95 -6.21 7.34
CA PHE A 137 -15.74 -6.62 5.97
C PHE A 137 -14.42 -7.36 5.86
N GLU A 138 -14.39 -8.38 5.01
CA GLU A 138 -13.17 -9.09 4.65
C GLU A 138 -12.53 -8.43 3.43
N LEU A 139 -11.22 -8.18 3.52
CA LEU A 139 -10.41 -7.68 2.42
C LEU A 139 -9.23 -8.65 2.22
N PRO A 140 -9.37 -9.62 1.31
CA PRO A 140 -8.35 -10.62 1.03
C PRO A 140 -7.28 -10.03 0.09
N PHE A 141 -6.06 -9.91 0.60
CA PHE A 141 -4.91 -9.47 -0.16
C PHE A 141 -4.03 -10.65 -0.58
N VAL A 142 -3.57 -10.61 -1.82
CA VAL A 142 -2.38 -11.35 -2.27
C VAL A 142 -1.15 -10.55 -1.83
N TYR A 143 -0.24 -11.21 -1.13
CA TYR A 143 1.04 -10.64 -0.72
C TYR A 143 2.12 -10.98 -1.74
N ARG A 144 2.91 -9.97 -2.14
CA ARG A 144 4.08 -10.16 -3.00
C ARG A 144 5.27 -9.38 -2.48
N LEU A 145 6.37 -10.08 -2.23
CA LEU A 145 7.69 -9.45 -2.10
C LEU A 145 8.26 -9.28 -3.51
N ALA A 146 8.03 -8.12 -4.12
CA ALA A 146 8.39 -7.85 -5.50
C ALA A 146 9.92 -7.68 -5.68
N SER A 147 10.62 -7.16 -4.66
CA SER A 147 12.09 -7.09 -4.64
C SER A 147 12.60 -6.97 -3.20
N ALA A 148 13.78 -7.53 -2.92
CA ALA A 148 14.46 -7.43 -1.64
C ALA A 148 15.99 -7.55 -1.84
N THR A 149 16.60 -6.48 -2.35
CA THR A 149 18.04 -6.36 -2.55
C THR A 149 18.67 -5.50 -1.43
N PRO A 150 20.00 -5.44 -1.33
CA PRO A 150 20.67 -4.53 -0.39
C PRO A 150 20.40 -3.04 -0.63
N GLU A 151 19.93 -2.66 -1.83
CA GLU A 151 19.71 -1.27 -2.22
C GLU A 151 18.23 -0.90 -2.35
N TYR A 152 17.35 -1.88 -2.50
CA TYR A 152 15.94 -1.66 -2.77
C TYR A 152 15.04 -2.78 -2.22
N MET A 153 13.89 -2.37 -1.69
CA MET A 153 12.81 -3.27 -1.28
C MET A 153 11.50 -2.82 -1.92
N SER A 154 10.67 -3.78 -2.33
CA SER A 154 9.29 -3.54 -2.74
C SER A 154 8.37 -4.64 -2.23
N VAL A 155 7.33 -4.24 -1.51
CA VAL A 155 6.24 -5.12 -1.08
C VAL A 155 4.93 -4.60 -1.68
N GLU A 156 4.11 -5.53 -2.14
CA GLU A 156 2.80 -5.25 -2.71
C GLU A 156 1.74 -6.10 -2.01
N LEU A 157 0.59 -5.48 -1.69
CA LEU A 157 -0.65 -6.15 -1.34
C LEU A 157 -1.71 -5.77 -2.36
N THR A 158 -2.34 -6.75 -3.01
CA THR A 158 -3.39 -6.49 -4.00
C THR A 158 -4.67 -7.24 -3.68
N ALA A 159 -5.83 -6.60 -3.85
CA ALA A 159 -7.14 -7.25 -3.74
C ALA A 159 -8.05 -6.79 -4.89
N GLU A 160 -8.66 -7.75 -5.59
CA GLU A 160 -9.52 -7.45 -6.75
C GLU A 160 -10.83 -6.77 -6.33
N SER A 161 -11.37 -7.14 -5.17
CA SER A 161 -12.61 -6.59 -4.63
C SER A 161 -12.41 -6.12 -3.20
N GLY A 162 -13.25 -5.18 -2.77
CA GLY A 162 -13.28 -4.72 -1.40
C GLY A 162 -14.65 -4.25 -0.94
N PRO A 163 -14.71 -3.67 0.27
CA PRO A 163 -15.96 -3.30 0.90
C PRO A 163 -16.78 -2.31 0.07
N LEU A 164 -18.11 -2.40 0.17
CA LEU A 164 -19.03 -1.37 -0.32
C LEU A 164 -18.91 -1.07 -1.83
N GLY A 165 -18.50 -2.06 -2.64
CA GLY A 165 -18.43 -1.93 -4.10
C GLY A 165 -17.15 -1.24 -4.61
N THR A 166 -16.11 -1.18 -3.77
CA THR A 166 -14.75 -0.81 -4.18
C THR A 166 -14.00 -2.01 -4.74
N SER A 167 -12.95 -1.76 -5.52
CA SER A 167 -12.20 -2.80 -6.22
C SER A 167 -10.74 -2.41 -6.45
N ASN A 168 -9.95 -3.32 -7.00
CA ASN A 168 -8.59 -3.06 -7.48
C ASN A 168 -7.68 -2.38 -6.45
N TYR A 169 -7.78 -2.84 -5.20
CA TYR A 169 -6.93 -2.35 -4.13
C TYR A 169 -5.46 -2.67 -4.42
N ARG A 170 -4.61 -1.66 -4.26
CA ARG A 170 -3.17 -1.79 -4.35
C ARG A 170 -2.52 -1.03 -3.20
N VAL A 171 -1.86 -1.75 -2.31
CA VAL A 171 -0.97 -1.20 -1.28
C VAL A 171 0.46 -1.53 -1.71
N THR A 172 1.31 -0.53 -1.81
CA THR A 172 2.72 -0.72 -2.14
C THR A 172 3.59 -0.04 -1.10
N LEU A 173 4.62 -0.74 -0.63
CA LEU A 173 5.71 -0.14 0.13
C LEU A 173 7.01 -0.35 -0.63
N GLN A 174 7.65 0.75 -1.01
CA GLN A 174 8.98 0.73 -1.60
C GLN A 174 9.96 1.43 -0.66
N ALA A 175 11.21 0.96 -0.64
CA ALA A 175 12.26 1.55 0.16
C ALA A 175 13.62 1.50 -0.55
N VAL A 176 14.40 2.56 -0.42
CA VAL A 176 15.82 2.62 -0.81
C VAL A 176 16.67 3.09 0.36
N ALA A 177 17.88 2.56 0.49
CA ALA A 177 18.86 3.08 1.45
C ALA A 177 19.31 4.49 1.02
N LEU A 178 19.35 5.41 1.98
CA LEU A 178 19.98 6.74 1.82
C LEU A 178 21.40 6.73 2.37
N ASP A 179 21.57 6.13 3.55
CA ASP A 179 22.85 5.89 4.22
C ASP A 179 22.75 4.61 5.08
N GLU A 180 23.75 4.35 5.93
CA GLU A 180 23.81 3.17 6.80
C GLU A 180 22.72 3.10 7.88
N ARG A 181 21.99 4.20 8.11
CA ARG A 181 20.98 4.34 9.17
C ARG A 181 19.62 4.78 8.67
N LYS A 182 19.56 5.44 7.51
CA LYS A 182 18.34 6.06 6.97
C LYS A 182 17.93 5.42 5.66
N SER A 183 16.61 5.34 5.48
CA SER A 183 16.00 4.90 4.24
C SER A 183 14.91 5.88 3.82
N PHE A 184 14.72 6.00 2.51
CA PHE A 184 13.58 6.69 1.94
C PHE A 184 12.49 5.68 1.61
N LEU A 185 11.28 5.95 2.07
CA LEU A 185 10.08 5.14 1.88
C LEU A 185 9.11 5.84 0.94
N HIS A 186 8.46 5.04 0.10
CA HIS A 186 7.23 5.40 -0.57
C HIS A 186 6.16 4.37 -0.21
N PHE A 187 5.15 4.80 0.53
CA PHE A 187 3.96 4.04 0.84
C PHE A 187 2.80 4.57 -0.01
N SER A 188 2.22 3.73 -0.84
CA SER A 188 1.09 4.07 -1.69
C SER A 188 -0.09 3.16 -1.38
N TYR A 189 -1.28 3.73 -1.38
CA TYR A 189 -2.54 3.00 -1.26
C TYR A 189 -3.54 3.57 -2.26
N SER A 190 -4.08 2.71 -3.11
CA SER A 190 -5.11 3.06 -4.06
C SER A 190 -6.20 2.00 -4.15
N TYR A 191 -7.37 2.43 -4.61
CA TYR A 191 -8.50 1.56 -4.92
C TYR A 191 -9.43 2.27 -5.90
N ASP A 192 -10.18 1.46 -6.66
CA ASP A 192 -11.18 1.92 -7.59
C ASP A 192 -12.57 1.96 -6.93
N HIS A 193 -13.41 2.85 -7.44
CA HIS A 193 -14.81 3.00 -7.09
C HIS A 193 -15.63 3.37 -8.33
N ASN A 194 -16.87 2.89 -8.41
CA ASN A 194 -17.80 3.36 -9.44
C ASN A 194 -18.52 4.65 -9.01
N ALA A 195 -19.26 5.27 -9.93
CA ALA A 195 -20.00 6.50 -9.69
C ALA A 195 -21.01 6.41 -8.52
N MET A 196 -21.62 5.24 -8.31
CA MET A 196 -22.55 5.02 -7.19
C MET A 196 -21.83 5.01 -5.85
N VAL A 197 -20.67 4.34 -5.76
CA VAL A 197 -19.82 4.34 -4.56
C VAL A 197 -19.32 5.76 -4.26
N ARG A 198 -18.90 6.49 -5.30
CA ARG A 198 -18.47 7.88 -5.18
C ARG A 198 -19.59 8.77 -4.63
N LEU A 199 -20.79 8.67 -5.19
CA LEU A 199 -21.96 9.43 -4.74
C LEU A 199 -22.34 9.09 -3.29
N GLY A 200 -22.37 7.79 -2.95
CA GLY A 200 -22.65 7.34 -1.59
C GLY A 200 -21.64 7.87 -0.57
N THR A 201 -20.35 7.89 -0.94
CA THR A 201 -19.28 8.44 -0.09
C THR A 201 -19.45 9.94 0.09
N MET A 202 -19.75 10.69 -0.96
CA MET A 202 -20.02 12.12 -0.88
C MET A 202 -21.24 12.43 0.00
N ALA A 203 -22.32 11.64 -0.09
CA ALA A 203 -23.49 11.80 0.76
C ALA A 203 -23.18 11.54 2.25
N TYR A 204 -22.34 10.54 2.54
CA TYR A 204 -21.84 10.29 3.90
C TYR A 204 -21.01 11.48 4.42
N LEU A 205 -20.09 12.01 3.61
CA LEU A 205 -19.25 13.15 3.98
C LEU A 205 -20.05 14.44 4.14
N ALA A 206 -21.16 14.62 3.42
CA ALA A 206 -22.07 15.74 3.61
C ALA A 206 -22.87 15.67 4.93
N THR A 207 -22.83 14.53 5.62
CA THR A 207 -23.61 14.30 6.85
C THR A 207 -22.67 13.93 8.00
N PHE A 208 -22.46 12.63 8.23
CA PHE A 208 -21.74 12.06 9.36
C PHE A 208 -20.21 12.23 9.30
N GLY A 209 -19.67 12.57 8.12
CA GLY A 209 -18.24 12.80 7.93
C GLY A 209 -17.87 14.26 7.65
N SER A 210 -18.78 15.20 7.88
CA SER A 210 -18.60 16.61 7.50
C SER A 210 -17.50 17.33 8.28
N ASP A 211 -17.19 16.85 9.48
CA ASP A 211 -16.07 17.31 10.31
C ASP A 211 -14.72 16.72 9.90
N LYS A 212 -14.72 15.70 9.02
CA LYS A 212 -13.53 14.92 8.67
C LYS A 212 -12.72 15.65 7.60
N VAL A 213 -11.60 16.20 8.04
CA VAL A 213 -10.63 16.89 7.18
C VAL A 213 -9.33 16.09 7.02
N GLY A 214 -8.64 16.32 5.90
CA GLY A 214 -7.28 15.83 5.63
C GLY A 214 -6.19 16.77 6.15
N PHE A 215 -5.00 16.70 5.56
CA PHE A 215 -3.81 17.44 5.97
C PHE A 215 -3.40 18.54 5.00
N THR A 216 -3.73 18.41 3.71
CA THR A 216 -3.42 19.44 2.72
C THR A 216 -4.14 20.74 3.07
N VAL A 217 -3.40 21.84 3.19
CA VAL A 217 -3.96 23.18 3.38
C VAL A 217 -4.37 23.73 2.01
N VAL A 218 -5.66 24.00 1.83
CA VAL A 218 -6.25 24.50 0.58
C VAL A 218 -6.52 26.01 0.63
N GLY A 219 -6.41 26.61 1.81
CA GLY A 219 -6.69 28.02 2.01
C GLY A 219 -6.43 28.44 3.45
N LYS A 220 -6.96 29.61 3.80
CA LYS A 220 -7.00 30.10 5.17
C LYS A 220 -8.40 30.63 5.46
N THR A 221 -8.88 30.43 6.68
CA THR A 221 -10.13 31.06 7.14
C THR A 221 -9.96 32.58 7.25
N PRO A 222 -11.05 33.37 7.37
CA PRO A 222 -10.96 34.81 7.61
C PRO A 222 -10.11 35.19 8.83
N GLU A 223 -10.05 34.31 9.83
CA GLU A 223 -9.25 34.44 11.06
C GLU A 223 -7.78 34.02 10.86
N GLY A 224 -7.38 33.67 9.63
CA GLY A 224 -6.01 33.29 9.26
C GLY A 224 -5.63 31.85 9.59
N GLN A 225 -6.57 31.03 10.06
CA GLN A 225 -6.31 29.61 10.38
C GLN A 225 -6.23 28.75 9.12
N PRO A 226 -5.45 27.67 9.09
CA PRO A 226 -5.39 26.78 7.93
C PRO A 226 -6.75 26.16 7.63
N GLU A 227 -7.20 26.29 6.38
CA GLU A 227 -8.34 25.54 5.86
C GLU A 227 -7.83 24.24 5.23
N TYR A 228 -8.25 23.11 5.78
CA TYR A 228 -7.80 21.79 5.35
C TYR A 228 -8.71 21.19 4.29
N ILE A 229 -8.12 20.40 3.41
CA ILE A 229 -8.83 19.65 2.37
C ILE A 229 -9.91 18.73 2.97
N GLN A 230 -11.04 18.65 2.28
CA GLN A 230 -12.19 17.84 2.68
C GLN A 230 -12.56 16.85 1.57
N GLY A 231 -13.70 16.17 1.71
CA GLY A 231 -14.21 15.28 0.68
C GLY A 231 -13.37 14.00 0.54
N LEU A 232 -13.41 13.41 -0.67
CA LEU A 232 -12.77 12.13 -0.95
C LEU A 232 -11.26 12.16 -0.71
N ARG A 233 -10.59 13.23 -1.15
CA ARG A 233 -9.16 13.44 -0.93
C ARG A 233 -8.82 13.56 0.56
N GLY A 234 -9.61 14.31 1.32
CA GLY A 234 -9.43 14.40 2.78
C GLY A 234 -9.56 13.05 3.49
N LEU A 235 -10.52 12.22 3.08
CA LEU A 235 -10.68 10.86 3.61
C LEU A 235 -9.46 9.97 3.30
N VAL A 236 -8.94 10.05 2.07
CA VAL A 236 -7.77 9.29 1.63
C VAL A 236 -6.52 9.72 2.37
N GLU A 237 -6.31 11.03 2.56
CA GLU A 237 -5.17 11.58 3.31
C GLU A 237 -5.14 11.07 4.75
N ARG A 238 -6.31 11.08 5.44
CA ARG A 238 -6.43 10.52 6.79
C ARG A 238 -6.03 9.04 6.80
N ASN A 239 -6.53 8.26 5.84
CA ASN A 239 -6.28 6.82 5.78
C ASN A 239 -4.81 6.50 5.47
N ALA A 240 -4.22 7.18 4.47
CA ALA A 240 -2.84 7.04 4.09
C ALA A 240 -1.89 7.35 5.26
N MET A 241 -2.11 8.46 5.96
CA MET A 241 -1.32 8.80 7.15
C MET A 241 -1.49 7.75 8.27
N ARG A 242 -2.73 7.31 8.56
CA ARG A 242 -2.97 6.32 9.63
C ARG A 242 -2.28 4.98 9.36
N TYR A 243 -2.21 4.53 8.11
CA TYR A 243 -1.45 3.34 7.71
C TYR A 243 0.05 3.57 7.67
N PHE A 244 0.54 4.73 7.23
CA PHE A 244 1.96 5.05 7.35
C PHE A 244 2.40 5.02 8.83
N LEU A 245 1.59 5.55 9.75
CA LEU A 245 1.89 5.52 11.18
C LEU A 245 1.87 4.10 11.75
N THR A 246 1.11 3.15 11.18
CA THR A 246 1.23 1.74 11.62
C THR A 246 2.58 1.14 11.22
N LEU A 247 3.07 1.45 10.01
CA LEU A 247 4.40 1.05 9.55
C LEU A 247 5.49 1.63 10.47
N ASP A 248 5.45 2.94 10.74
CA ASP A 248 6.40 3.62 11.61
C ASP A 248 6.43 3.03 13.03
N ALA A 249 5.25 2.81 13.62
CA ALA A 249 5.15 2.22 14.95
C ALA A 249 5.68 0.77 15.01
N TYR A 250 5.49 -0.01 13.94
CA TYR A 250 5.94 -1.39 13.86
C TYR A 250 7.46 -1.48 13.66
N LEU A 251 8.02 -0.66 12.78
CA LEU A 251 9.47 -0.57 12.51
C LEU A 251 10.27 -0.17 13.75
N ALA A 252 9.72 0.70 14.58
CA ALA A 252 10.43 1.23 15.73
C ALA A 252 10.39 0.36 16.99
N ALA A 253 9.69 -0.78 16.94
CA ALA A 253 9.76 -1.81 17.96
C ALA A 253 9.86 -3.19 17.27
N PRO A 254 10.98 -3.49 16.59
CA PRO A 254 11.18 -4.76 15.90
C PRO A 254 11.40 -5.87 16.95
N GLY A 255 10.83 -7.05 16.72
CA GLY A 255 10.98 -8.21 17.63
C GLY A 255 9.67 -8.79 18.19
N PRO A 256 9.72 -9.97 18.83
CA PRO A 256 8.56 -10.58 19.47
C PRO A 256 8.11 -9.77 20.69
N ASP A 257 6.87 -9.99 21.12
CA ASP A 257 6.29 -9.46 22.37
C ASP A 257 6.23 -7.91 22.50
N GLN A 258 6.41 -7.19 21.40
CA GLN A 258 6.30 -5.72 21.37
C GLN A 258 4.88 -5.20 21.10
N ALA A 259 3.85 -6.05 21.16
CA ALA A 259 2.51 -5.71 20.67
C ALA A 259 1.91 -4.47 21.35
N GLU A 260 1.93 -4.41 22.69
CA GLU A 260 1.41 -3.24 23.42
C GLU A 260 2.27 -1.98 23.21
N ARG A 261 3.60 -2.13 23.13
CA ARG A 261 4.50 -1.00 22.81
C ARG A 261 4.17 -0.39 21.45
N ARG A 262 3.94 -1.22 20.43
CA ARG A 262 3.53 -0.77 19.08
C ARG A 262 2.18 -0.08 19.11
N GLN A 263 1.21 -0.62 19.84
CA GLN A 263 -0.12 -0.03 20.02
C GLN A 263 -0.04 1.37 20.64
N ARG A 264 0.66 1.51 21.77
CA ARG A 264 0.84 2.81 22.44
C ARG A 264 1.59 3.80 21.56
N ARG A 265 2.61 3.34 20.81
CA ARG A 265 3.36 4.19 19.88
C ARG A 265 2.50 4.68 18.71
N TRP A 266 1.73 3.78 18.09
CA TRP A 266 0.79 4.15 17.04
C TRP A 266 -0.23 5.17 17.55
N PHE A 267 -0.81 4.93 18.73
CA PHE A 267 -1.75 5.86 19.36
C PHE A 267 -1.12 7.24 19.58
N ALA A 268 0.07 7.29 20.20
CA ALA A 268 0.77 8.56 20.41
C ALA A 268 1.07 9.30 19.10
N ALA A 269 1.33 8.57 18.00
CA ALA A 269 1.59 9.18 16.70
C ALA A 269 0.33 9.75 16.04
N VAL A 270 -0.83 9.10 16.17
CA VAL A 270 -2.09 9.66 15.64
C VAL A 270 -2.54 10.88 16.44
N GLU A 271 -2.29 10.90 17.75
CA GLU A 271 -2.63 12.02 18.63
C GLU A 271 -1.74 13.26 18.42
N GLN A 272 -0.67 13.17 17.62
CA GLN A 272 0.03 14.37 17.13
C GLN A 272 -0.81 15.17 16.12
N TYR A 273 -1.86 14.56 15.56
CA TYR A 273 -2.73 15.13 14.54
C TYR A 273 -4.21 15.04 14.95
N PRO A 274 -4.61 15.59 16.11
CA PRO A 274 -5.92 15.29 16.67
C PRO A 274 -7.06 15.83 15.82
N ARG A 275 -6.86 16.96 15.12
CA ARG A 275 -7.86 17.51 14.20
C ARG A 275 -8.17 16.55 13.03
N GLN A 276 -7.18 15.79 12.59
CA GLN A 276 -7.29 14.88 11.44
C GLN A 276 -7.51 13.43 11.84
N LEU A 277 -6.97 12.95 12.96
CA LEU A 277 -6.87 11.50 13.22
C LEU A 277 -7.43 11.04 14.55
N HIS A 278 -7.73 11.95 15.49
CA HIS A 278 -8.31 11.55 16.78
C HIS A 278 -9.70 10.91 16.56
N GLU A 279 -9.94 9.80 17.24
CA GLU A 279 -11.23 9.09 17.20
C GLU A 279 -11.69 8.61 18.59
N VAL A 280 -10.76 8.21 19.48
CA VAL A 280 -11.02 7.70 20.83
C VAL A 280 -9.83 7.97 21.76
N ASP A 281 -10.03 7.79 23.08
CA ASP A 281 -8.94 7.78 24.06
C ASP A 281 -8.09 6.49 24.03
N LEU A 282 -6.93 6.54 24.70
CA LEU A 282 -5.96 5.45 24.72
C LEU A 282 -6.51 4.16 25.35
N ASP A 283 -7.27 4.27 26.44
CA ASP A 283 -7.78 3.12 27.17
C ASP A 283 -8.83 2.39 26.36
N THR A 284 -9.71 3.13 25.67
CA THR A 284 -10.65 2.62 24.69
C THR A 284 -9.92 1.91 23.56
N TYR A 285 -8.90 2.54 22.94
CA TYR A 285 -8.11 1.90 21.88
C TYR A 285 -7.47 0.58 22.34
N LEU A 286 -6.79 0.59 23.50
CA LEU A 286 -6.13 -0.61 24.03
C LEU A 286 -7.13 -1.70 24.43
N ALA A 287 -8.30 -1.33 24.96
CA ALA A 287 -9.38 -2.27 25.27
C ALA A 287 -9.85 -3.00 24.01
N LEU A 288 -10.11 -2.29 22.91
CA LEU A 288 -10.51 -2.90 21.64
C LEU A 288 -9.43 -3.87 21.12
N LYS A 289 -8.15 -3.49 21.19
CA LYS A 289 -7.05 -4.34 20.75
C LYS A 289 -6.84 -5.58 21.62
N ARG A 290 -7.15 -5.50 22.92
CA ARG A 290 -7.15 -6.66 23.82
C ARG A 290 -8.31 -7.60 23.51
N GLU A 291 -9.51 -7.05 23.30
CA GLU A 291 -10.70 -7.83 22.92
C GLU A 291 -10.45 -8.62 21.63
N ASP A 292 -9.92 -7.95 20.60
CA ASP A 292 -9.58 -8.59 19.32
C ASP A 292 -8.64 -9.78 19.51
N ARG A 293 -7.56 -9.59 20.29
CA ARG A 293 -6.59 -10.65 20.58
C ARG A 293 -7.20 -11.83 21.32
N GLN A 294 -8.08 -11.57 22.30
CA GLN A 294 -8.74 -12.62 23.08
C GLN A 294 -9.67 -13.46 22.19
N ARG A 295 -10.45 -12.81 21.32
CA ARG A 295 -11.33 -13.50 20.36
C ARG A 295 -10.54 -14.31 19.33
N ASP A 296 -9.36 -13.84 18.92
CA ASP A 296 -8.48 -14.55 17.98
C ASP A 296 -7.82 -15.78 18.60
N GLY A 297 -7.42 -15.68 19.88
CA GLY A 297 -6.84 -16.79 20.64
C GLY A 297 -7.85 -17.88 21.00
N ALA A 298 -9.11 -17.52 21.25
CA ALA A 298 -10.17 -18.48 21.58
C ALA A 298 -10.70 -19.29 20.38
N ALA A 299 -10.35 -18.89 19.16
CA ALA A 299 -10.75 -19.56 17.91
C ALA A 299 -9.68 -20.51 17.35
N ARG A 300 -8.65 -20.83 18.14
CA ARG A 300 -7.58 -21.79 17.82
C ARG A 300 -7.74 -23.09 18.58
#